data_AF-A0A165S381-F1
#
_entry.id   AF-A0A165S381-F1
#
_cell.length_a   1.000
_cell.length_b   1.000
_cell.length_c   1.000
_cell.angle_alpha   90.00
_cell.angle_beta   90.00
_cell.angle_gamma   90.00
#
_symmetry.space_group_name_H-M   'P 1'
#
loop_
_entity.id
_entity.type
_entity.pdbx_description
1 polymer ?
#
loop_
_entity_poly.entity_id
_entity_poly.type
_entity_poly.pdbx_seq_one_letter_code
_entity_poly.pdbx_strand_id
1 'polypeptide(L)'
;MTYEDNTTYIDYPKQVTMQHYSYLMSKAAASEIANRLLDADGNSTVSVHNRSGKQEYTTGSYKRMTVDSKLGTVYFEDYSDSGTTRNLSLTNQLKKSFNLLTSLGVPMDNIRYYGFDATSNSVIYRSYVEGFPIFNQTENGDVRIQLTSNGLDRYYFSLYSLQVPVPTTGQKQAVTLPSSTSVLKRLKAAGYKDSKIGSIELGYEWSQNKSSKLVIDLTPTYYVYYNGTWRTYTSMLSGS
;
A
#
# COMPACT_ATOMS: atom_id res chain seq x y z
N MET A 1 -19.74 -9.76 -10.00
CA MET A 1 -18.45 -9.63 -10.68
C MET A 1 -18.78 -9.25 -12.11
N THR A 2 -18.40 -8.05 -12.50
CA THR A 2 -18.67 -7.50 -13.82
C THR A 2 -17.34 -7.40 -14.54
N TYR A 3 -17.35 -7.64 -15.86
CA TYR A 3 -16.16 -7.71 -16.68
C TYR A 3 -16.34 -6.73 -17.84
N GLU A 4 -15.62 -5.61 -17.79
CA GLU A 4 -15.56 -4.62 -18.87
C GLU A 4 -14.08 -4.27 -19.10
N ASP A 5 -13.71 -4.05 -20.36
CA ASP A 5 -12.36 -3.62 -20.77
C ASP A 5 -11.19 -4.39 -20.13
N ASN A 6 -11.32 -5.73 -20.10
CA ASN A 6 -10.32 -6.65 -19.55
C ASN A 6 -10.00 -6.43 -18.06
N THR A 7 -10.89 -5.73 -17.34
CA THR A 7 -10.76 -5.41 -15.92
C THR A 7 -11.95 -6.01 -15.15
N THR A 8 -11.64 -6.85 -14.17
CA THR A 8 -12.66 -7.44 -13.29
C THR A 8 -12.90 -6.53 -12.12
N TYR A 9 -14.16 -6.16 -11.88
CA TYR A 9 -14.55 -5.44 -10.67
C TYR A 9 -15.70 -6.13 -9.94
N ILE A 10 -15.71 -5.96 -8.62
CA ILE A 10 -16.77 -6.48 -7.75
C ILE A 10 -17.80 -5.37 -7.56
N ASP A 11 -18.93 -5.52 -8.25
CA ASP A 11 -20.09 -4.70 -8.01
C ASP A 11 -20.86 -5.14 -6.76
N TYR A 12 -21.27 -4.14 -5.99
CA TYR A 12 -22.21 -4.28 -4.90
C TYR A 12 -23.54 -3.64 -5.34
N PRO A 13 -24.51 -4.44 -5.84
CA PRO A 13 -25.76 -3.91 -6.41
C PRO A 13 -26.72 -3.35 -5.35
N LYS A 14 -26.52 -3.75 -4.09
CA LYS A 14 -27.27 -3.28 -2.91
C LYS A 14 -26.34 -2.59 -1.92
N GLN A 15 -26.93 -1.97 -0.92
CA GLN A 15 -26.17 -1.43 0.22
C GLN A 15 -25.38 -2.54 0.92
N VAL A 16 -24.22 -2.18 1.46
CA VAL A 16 -23.32 -3.10 2.17
C VAL A 16 -23.08 -2.57 3.56
N THR A 17 -23.25 -3.41 4.57
CA THR A 17 -22.94 -3.07 5.96
C THR A 17 -21.61 -3.68 6.35
N MET A 18 -20.65 -2.86 6.78
CA MET A 18 -19.30 -3.26 7.18
C MET A 18 -19.02 -2.78 8.60
N GLN A 19 -18.26 -3.57 9.36
CA GLN A 19 -17.89 -3.21 10.73
C GLN A 19 -16.70 -2.26 10.75
N HIS A 20 -16.60 -1.42 11.77
CA HIS A 20 -15.34 -0.75 12.08
C HIS A 20 -14.40 -1.70 12.79
N TYR A 21 -13.11 -1.51 12.57
CA TYR A 21 -12.07 -2.19 13.33
C TYR A 21 -11.07 -1.19 13.89
N SER A 22 -10.46 -1.55 15.01
CA SER A 22 -9.33 -0.84 15.57
C SER A 22 -8.20 -1.83 15.85
N TYR A 23 -6.96 -1.40 15.64
CA TYR A 23 -5.78 -2.24 15.79
C TYR A 23 -4.67 -1.48 16.51
N LEU A 24 -3.86 -2.20 17.28
CA LEU A 24 -2.57 -1.70 17.73
C LEU A 24 -1.60 -1.64 16.53
N MET A 25 -0.98 -0.48 16.37
CA MET A 25 0.07 -0.25 15.38
C MET A 25 1.42 -0.62 15.95
N SER A 26 2.21 -1.31 15.14
CA SER A 26 3.63 -1.51 15.39
C SER A 26 4.47 -0.77 14.36
N LYS A 27 5.73 -0.47 14.72
CA LYS A 27 6.70 0.13 13.82
C LYS A 27 7.97 -0.71 13.83
N ALA A 28 8.36 -1.24 12.67
CA ALA A 28 9.64 -1.92 12.51
C ALA A 28 10.81 -0.95 12.72
N ALA A 29 11.90 -1.44 13.28
CA ALA A 29 13.12 -0.66 13.42
C ALA A 29 13.78 -0.47 12.04
N ALA A 30 14.03 0.79 11.65
CA ALA A 30 14.67 1.09 10.37
C ALA A 30 16.01 0.37 10.21
N SER A 31 16.82 0.28 11.26
CA SER A 31 18.10 -0.43 11.26
C SER A 31 17.96 -1.94 11.01
N GLU A 32 16.90 -2.58 11.50
CA GLU A 32 16.66 -4.01 11.26
C GLU A 32 16.34 -4.27 9.78
N ILE A 33 15.51 -3.40 9.20
CA ILE A 33 15.18 -3.45 7.77
C ILE A 33 16.43 -3.13 6.92
N ALA A 34 17.24 -2.15 7.35
CA ALA A 34 18.50 -1.82 6.72
C ALA A 34 19.41 -3.05 6.64
N ASN A 35 19.62 -3.76 7.75
CA ASN A 35 20.47 -4.97 7.78
C ASN A 35 19.96 -6.04 6.80
N ARG A 36 18.64 -6.29 6.76
CA ARG A 36 18.03 -7.28 5.85
C ARG A 36 18.19 -6.92 4.37
N LEU A 37 18.17 -5.64 4.02
CA LEU A 37 18.22 -5.17 2.63
C LEU A 37 19.65 -4.87 2.14
N LEU A 38 20.49 -4.34 3.02
CA LEU A 38 21.81 -3.79 2.71
C LEU A 38 22.96 -4.72 3.06
N ASP A 39 22.73 -5.66 3.97
CA ASP A 39 23.69 -6.65 4.47
C ASP A 39 23.08 -8.06 4.48
N ALA A 40 22.37 -8.40 3.40
CA ALA A 40 21.66 -9.68 3.30
C ALA A 40 22.60 -10.90 3.38
N ASP A 41 23.89 -10.73 3.06
CA ASP A 41 24.93 -11.76 3.12
C ASP A 41 25.80 -11.71 4.39
N GLY A 42 25.57 -10.74 5.27
CA GLY A 42 26.28 -10.58 6.55
C GLY A 42 27.73 -10.09 6.43
N ASN A 43 28.16 -9.66 5.25
CA ASN A 43 29.55 -9.26 4.96
C ASN A 43 29.68 -7.80 4.54
N SER A 44 28.58 -7.04 4.52
CA SER A 44 28.50 -5.68 4.05
C SER A 44 28.55 -4.68 5.21
N THR A 45 29.29 -3.58 5.04
CA THR A 45 29.28 -2.48 6.03
C THR A 45 28.18 -1.49 5.68
N VAL A 46 27.19 -1.35 6.56
CA VAL A 46 26.10 -0.38 6.43
C VAL A 46 26.49 0.95 7.07
N SER A 47 26.51 2.02 6.27
CA SER A 47 26.71 3.39 6.76
C SER A 47 25.37 4.09 6.95
N VAL A 48 25.28 4.99 7.94
CA VAL A 48 24.03 5.73 8.26
C VAL A 48 24.28 7.22 8.27
N HIS A 49 23.43 7.98 7.58
CA HIS A 49 23.47 9.42 7.50
C HIS A 49 22.10 10.02 7.83
N ASN A 50 22.07 11.03 8.70
CA ASN A 50 20.85 11.76 9.03
C ASN A 50 20.82 13.08 8.25
N ARG A 51 19.75 13.34 7.50
CA ARG A 51 19.59 14.58 6.72
C ARG A 51 18.14 15.05 6.77
N SER A 52 17.91 16.21 7.39
CA SER A 52 16.64 16.95 7.32
C SER A 52 15.37 16.09 7.50
N GLY A 53 15.29 15.32 8.58
CA GLY A 53 14.13 14.46 8.87
C GLY A 53 14.09 13.13 8.11
N LYS A 54 15.16 12.80 7.37
CA LYS A 54 15.37 11.51 6.71
C LYS A 54 16.58 10.79 7.30
N GLN A 55 16.49 9.48 7.37
CA GLN A 55 17.62 8.60 7.68
C GLN A 55 17.98 7.82 6.42
N GLU A 56 19.23 7.92 6.00
CA GLU A 56 19.75 7.24 4.81
C GLU A 56 20.74 6.17 5.26
N TYR A 57 20.51 4.94 4.83
CA TYR A 57 21.37 3.79 5.06
C TYR A 57 21.95 3.35 3.71
N THR A 58 23.24 3.08 3.64
CA THR A 58 23.92 2.76 2.39
C THR A 58 24.92 1.63 2.55
N THR A 59 25.02 0.77 1.54
CA THR A 59 26.15 -0.13 1.35
C THR A 59 26.85 0.23 0.05
N GLY A 60 28.08 0.70 0.15
CA GLY A 60 28.84 1.23 -1.00
C GLY A 60 28.08 2.33 -1.73
N SER A 61 28.23 2.38 -3.05
CA SER A 61 27.52 3.32 -3.94
C SER A 61 26.28 2.73 -4.62
N TYR A 62 25.99 1.44 -4.38
CA TYR A 62 25.05 0.66 -5.18
C TYR A 62 23.73 0.39 -4.47
N LYS A 63 23.67 0.35 -3.13
CA LYS A 63 22.41 0.18 -2.40
C LYS A 63 22.16 1.33 -1.43
N ARG A 64 20.91 1.80 -1.42
CA ARG A 64 20.47 2.87 -0.53
C ARG A 64 19.06 2.59 -0.01
N MET A 65 18.87 2.76 1.29
CA MET A 65 17.56 2.82 1.93
C MET A 65 17.36 4.22 2.54
N THR A 66 16.32 4.93 2.12
CA THR A 66 15.93 6.23 2.68
C THR A 66 14.65 6.06 3.48
N VAL A 67 14.66 6.49 4.73
CA VAL A 67 13.49 6.51 5.61
C VAL A 67 12.99 7.93 5.76
N ASP A 68 11.74 8.19 5.40
CA ASP A 68 11.05 9.40 5.82
C ASP A 68 10.60 9.23 7.27
N SER A 69 11.22 9.96 8.20
CA SER A 69 10.95 9.74 9.63
C SER A 69 9.57 10.24 10.06
N LYS A 70 8.99 11.18 9.30
CA LYS A 70 7.66 11.75 9.58
C LYS A 70 6.56 10.81 9.12
N LEU A 71 6.69 10.26 7.91
CA LEU A 71 5.72 9.35 7.33
C LEU A 71 5.96 7.90 7.76
N GLY A 72 7.16 7.57 8.25
CA GLY A 72 7.59 6.20 8.54
C GLY A 72 7.60 5.31 7.30
N THR A 73 7.87 5.88 6.13
CA THR A 73 7.96 5.16 4.87
C THR A 73 9.42 4.93 4.49
N VAL A 74 9.67 3.83 3.79
CA VAL A 74 10.97 3.44 3.27
C VAL A 74 10.93 3.52 1.75
N TYR A 75 11.97 4.13 1.19
CA TYR A 75 12.30 4.03 -0.23
C TYR A 75 13.68 3.39 -0.35
N PHE A 76 13.75 2.24 -0.98
CA PHE A 76 14.97 1.49 -1.20
C PHE A 76 15.31 1.44 -2.69
N GLU A 77 16.60 1.54 -3.00
CA GLU A 77 17.14 1.43 -4.35
C GLU A 77 18.36 0.52 -4.36
N ASP A 78 18.41 -0.38 -5.34
CA ASP A 78 19.55 -1.26 -5.61
C ASP A 78 19.97 -1.15 -7.07
N TYR A 79 21.22 -0.74 -7.25
CA TYR A 79 21.90 -0.53 -8.52
C TYR A 79 23.01 -1.56 -8.76
N SER A 80 23.10 -2.63 -7.95
CA SER A 80 24.20 -3.61 -8.02
C SER A 80 24.36 -4.24 -9.40
N ASP A 81 23.26 -4.42 -10.14
CA ASP A 81 23.27 -5.00 -11.48
C ASP A 81 23.12 -3.94 -12.59
N SER A 82 23.31 -2.65 -12.28
CA SER A 82 23.09 -1.57 -13.23
C SER A 82 23.91 -1.77 -14.51
N GLY A 83 23.24 -1.62 -15.67
CA GLY A 83 23.84 -1.87 -16.98
C GLY A 83 23.68 -3.32 -17.47
N THR A 84 23.17 -4.23 -16.64
CA THR A 84 22.80 -5.58 -17.06
C THR A 84 21.42 -5.58 -17.71
N THR A 85 21.29 -6.22 -18.86
CA THR A 85 20.00 -6.47 -19.50
C THR A 85 19.31 -7.69 -18.90
N ARG A 86 18.18 -7.48 -18.22
CA ARG A 86 17.37 -8.54 -17.61
C ARG A 86 16.14 -8.85 -18.45
N ASN A 87 15.87 -10.14 -18.67
CA ASN A 87 14.57 -10.58 -19.18
C ASN A 87 13.59 -10.78 -18.01
N LEU A 88 12.68 -9.82 -17.82
CA LEU A 88 11.75 -9.78 -16.69
C LEU A 88 10.34 -10.27 -17.08
N SER A 89 10.14 -11.58 -17.07
CA SER A 89 8.78 -12.13 -17.15
C SER A 89 7.96 -11.75 -15.91
N LEU A 90 6.64 -11.63 -16.06
CA LEU A 90 5.73 -11.36 -14.92
C LEU A 90 5.92 -12.40 -13.80
N THR A 91 6.07 -13.68 -14.13
CA THR A 91 6.32 -14.75 -13.16
C THR A 91 7.60 -14.51 -12.36
N ASN A 92 8.69 -14.09 -13.01
CA ASN A 92 9.95 -13.80 -12.32
C ASN A 92 9.80 -12.58 -11.41
N GLN A 93 9.08 -11.55 -11.86
CA GLN A 93 8.80 -10.37 -11.05
C GLN A 93 7.99 -10.74 -9.80
N LEU A 94 6.91 -11.51 -9.95
CA LEU A 94 6.08 -11.98 -8.84
C LEU A 94 6.86 -12.83 -7.83
N LYS A 95 7.73 -13.74 -8.31
CA LYS A 95 8.58 -14.57 -7.43
C LYS A 95 9.57 -13.71 -6.63
N LYS A 96 10.29 -12.81 -7.31
CA LYS A 96 11.27 -11.93 -6.67
C LYS A 96 10.61 -10.99 -5.66
N SER A 97 9.50 -10.39 -6.03
CA SER A 97 8.77 -9.46 -5.17
C SER A 97 8.17 -10.16 -3.95
N PHE A 98 7.69 -11.40 -4.09
CA PHE A 98 7.22 -12.19 -2.96
C PHE A 98 8.35 -12.54 -1.98
N ASN A 99 9.51 -12.99 -2.49
CA ASN A 99 10.67 -13.30 -1.65
C ASN A 99 11.16 -12.08 -0.87
N LEU A 100 11.16 -10.90 -1.50
CA LEU A 100 11.46 -9.65 -0.81
C LEU A 100 10.43 -9.35 0.29
N LEU A 101 9.14 -9.54 0.01
CA LEU A 101 8.10 -9.28 1.01
C LEU A 101 8.30 -10.13 2.26
N THR A 102 8.68 -11.40 2.07
CA THR A 102 9.05 -12.31 3.15
C THR A 102 10.32 -11.85 3.88
N SER A 103 11.36 -11.40 3.16
CA SER A 103 12.61 -10.96 3.79
C SER A 103 12.46 -9.67 4.60
N LEU A 104 11.52 -8.80 4.24
CA LEU A 104 11.18 -7.61 5.01
C LEU A 104 10.55 -7.94 6.37
N GLY A 105 10.05 -9.17 6.57
CA GLY A 105 9.35 -9.56 7.79
C GLY A 105 8.02 -8.85 7.97
N VAL A 106 7.39 -8.42 6.88
CA VAL A 106 6.03 -7.88 6.90
C VAL A 106 5.09 -9.00 7.35
N PRO A 107 4.09 -8.74 8.21
CA PRO A 107 3.11 -9.74 8.60
C PRO A 107 2.37 -10.31 7.38
N MET A 108 2.68 -11.55 7.02
CA MET A 108 2.21 -12.16 5.78
C MET A 108 0.72 -12.55 5.82
N ASP A 109 0.15 -12.72 7.02
CA ASP A 109 -1.24 -13.16 7.23
C ASP A 109 -2.27 -12.22 6.57
N ASN A 110 -1.94 -10.93 6.55
CA ASN A 110 -2.87 -9.89 6.13
C ASN A 110 -2.42 -9.15 4.88
N ILE A 111 -1.37 -9.58 4.17
CA ILE A 111 -0.91 -8.91 2.94
C ILE A 111 -1.13 -9.81 1.73
N ARG A 112 -1.60 -9.22 0.62
CA ARG A 112 -1.94 -9.95 -0.60
C ARG A 112 -1.41 -9.23 -1.82
N TYR A 113 -1.17 -9.99 -2.89
CA TYR A 113 -0.96 -9.41 -4.21
C TYR A 113 -2.22 -8.60 -4.59
N TYR A 114 -2.01 -7.33 -4.92
CA TYR A 114 -3.08 -6.40 -5.27
C TYR A 114 -3.16 -6.18 -6.77
N GLY A 115 -2.01 -6.10 -7.44
CA GLY A 115 -1.98 -5.88 -8.88
C GLY A 115 -0.57 -5.65 -9.42
N PHE A 116 -0.54 -5.41 -10.72
CA PHE A 116 0.68 -5.11 -11.45
C PHE A 116 0.48 -3.82 -12.25
N ASP A 117 1.31 -2.81 -11.98
CA ASP A 117 1.35 -1.57 -12.75
C ASP A 117 2.29 -1.77 -13.94
N ALA A 118 1.73 -1.92 -15.13
CA ALA A 118 2.51 -2.09 -16.36
C ALA A 118 3.27 -0.81 -16.77
N THR A 119 2.82 0.37 -16.32
CA THR A 119 3.48 1.65 -16.64
C THR A 119 4.79 1.78 -15.88
N SER A 120 4.78 1.46 -14.59
CA SER A 120 5.97 1.48 -13.77
C SER A 120 6.67 0.12 -13.66
N ASN A 121 6.16 -0.93 -14.32
CA ASN A 121 6.64 -2.31 -14.20
C ASN A 121 6.78 -2.72 -12.72
N SER A 122 5.71 -2.52 -11.94
CA SER A 122 5.72 -2.70 -10.49
C SER A 122 4.69 -3.71 -10.01
N VAL A 123 5.14 -4.64 -9.15
CA VAL A 123 4.24 -5.51 -8.39
C VAL A 123 3.77 -4.75 -7.15
N ILE A 124 2.46 -4.79 -6.91
CA ILE A 124 1.80 -4.08 -5.80
C ILE A 124 1.22 -5.12 -4.84
N TYR A 125 1.56 -4.98 -3.56
CA TYR A 125 0.94 -5.73 -2.47
C TYR A 125 0.22 -4.78 -1.53
N ARG A 126 -0.83 -5.26 -0.88
CA ARG A 126 -1.69 -4.44 -0.02
C ARG A 126 -2.15 -5.23 1.18
N SER A 127 -2.28 -4.58 2.34
CA SER A 127 -2.87 -5.21 3.51
C SER A 127 -4.39 -5.35 3.38
N TYR A 128 -4.96 -6.36 4.03
CA TYR A 128 -6.37 -6.69 4.02
C TYR A 128 -6.85 -6.94 5.45
N VAL A 129 -8.13 -6.64 5.70
CA VAL A 129 -8.85 -7.03 6.90
C VAL A 129 -10.22 -7.56 6.50
N GLU A 130 -10.63 -8.70 7.05
CA GLU A 130 -11.90 -9.37 6.70
C GLU A 130 -12.14 -9.51 5.19
N GLY A 131 -11.07 -9.72 4.43
CA GLY A 131 -11.14 -9.88 2.97
C GLY A 131 -11.20 -8.58 2.17
N PHE A 132 -11.17 -7.40 2.80
CA PHE A 132 -11.16 -6.11 2.11
C PHE A 132 -9.82 -5.39 2.22
N PRO A 133 -9.37 -4.70 1.15
CA PRO A 133 -8.12 -3.96 1.15
C PRO A 133 -8.13 -2.77 2.14
N ILE A 134 -6.95 -2.48 2.67
CA ILE A 134 -6.67 -1.30 3.49
C ILE A 134 -5.89 -0.29 2.63
N PHE A 135 -6.28 0.98 2.72
CA PHE A 135 -5.67 2.10 2.00
C PHE A 135 -5.04 3.09 2.99
N ASN A 136 -4.24 4.04 2.50
CA ASN A 136 -3.63 5.14 3.27
C ASN A 136 -2.58 4.75 4.34
N GLN A 137 -2.03 3.54 4.30
CA GLN A 137 -0.88 3.13 5.14
C GLN A 137 0.46 3.80 4.76
N THR A 138 0.55 4.14 3.47
CA THR A 138 1.52 5.03 2.85
C THR A 138 0.71 6.03 2.03
N GLU A 139 1.36 6.94 1.31
CA GLU A 139 0.65 7.78 0.33
C GLU A 139 -0.24 6.96 -0.65
N ASN A 140 0.12 5.68 -0.89
CA ASN A 140 -0.64 4.76 -1.74
C ASN A 140 -1.31 3.59 -0.99
N GLY A 141 -1.02 3.42 0.31
CA GLY A 141 -1.50 2.30 1.12
C GLY A 141 -1.00 0.93 0.65
N ASP A 142 0.16 0.87 -0.01
CA ASP A 142 0.70 -0.34 -0.61
C ASP A 142 2.20 -0.53 -0.35
N VAL A 143 2.65 -1.78 -0.56
CA VAL A 143 4.05 -2.14 -0.80
C VAL A 143 4.23 -2.23 -2.32
N ARG A 144 5.15 -1.43 -2.86
CA ARG A 144 5.43 -1.38 -4.30
C ARG A 144 6.85 -1.84 -4.57
N ILE A 145 6.98 -2.78 -5.50
CA ILE A 145 8.25 -3.38 -5.88
C ILE A 145 8.41 -3.22 -7.38
N GLN A 146 9.32 -2.34 -7.78
CA GLN A 146 9.68 -2.10 -9.17
C GLN A 146 10.99 -2.81 -9.48
N LEU A 147 10.97 -3.64 -10.52
CA LEU A 147 12.18 -4.24 -11.08
C LEU A 147 12.32 -3.73 -12.50
N THR A 148 13.50 -3.26 -12.88
CA THR A 148 13.71 -2.72 -14.22
C THR A 148 14.62 -3.63 -15.06
N SER A 149 14.44 -3.56 -16.37
CA SER A 149 15.23 -4.36 -17.32
C SER A 149 16.70 -3.97 -17.38
N ASN A 150 17.07 -2.78 -16.89
CA ASN A 150 18.44 -2.25 -16.89
C ASN A 150 19.17 -2.40 -15.53
N GLY A 151 18.67 -3.25 -14.64
CA GLY A 151 19.42 -3.59 -13.43
C GLY A 151 19.05 -2.81 -12.16
N LEU A 152 18.02 -1.95 -12.21
CA LEU A 152 17.60 -1.13 -11.07
C LEU A 152 16.36 -1.72 -10.39
N ASP A 153 16.47 -1.97 -9.08
CA ASP A 153 15.35 -2.41 -8.25
C ASP A 153 14.97 -1.32 -7.25
N ARG A 154 13.66 -1.07 -7.07
CA ARG A 154 13.16 -0.04 -6.17
C ARG A 154 11.98 -0.54 -5.35
N TYR A 155 12.03 -0.31 -4.05
CA TYR A 155 10.99 -0.74 -3.11
C TYR A 155 10.43 0.47 -2.36
N TYR A 156 9.11 0.51 -2.21
CA TYR A 156 8.42 1.51 -1.41
C TYR A 156 7.42 0.84 -0.47
N PHE A 157 7.55 1.08 0.83
CA PHE A 157 6.70 0.45 1.84
C PHE A 157 6.65 1.25 3.14
N SER A 158 5.73 0.89 4.04
CA SER A 158 5.61 1.44 5.38
C SER A 158 6.42 0.64 6.40
N LEU A 159 7.04 1.31 7.37
CA LEU A 159 7.54 0.67 8.58
C LEU A 159 6.41 0.30 9.54
N TYR A 160 5.20 0.81 9.31
CA TYR A 160 4.03 0.56 10.15
C TYR A 160 3.24 -0.65 9.67
N SER A 161 2.77 -1.46 10.63
CA SER A 161 1.89 -2.60 10.39
C SER A 161 0.86 -2.74 11.51
N LEU A 162 -0.26 -3.39 11.19
CA LEU A 162 -1.27 -3.78 12.18
C LEU A 162 -0.86 -5.09 12.82
N GLN A 163 -1.00 -5.19 14.14
CA GLN A 163 -0.74 -6.42 14.87
C GLN A 163 -2.02 -6.97 15.51
N VAL A 164 -2.39 -6.38 16.65
CA VAL A 164 -3.43 -6.95 17.51
C VAL A 164 -4.73 -6.17 17.32
N PRO A 165 -5.85 -6.82 16.99
CA PRO A 165 -7.14 -6.16 17.00
C PRO A 165 -7.48 -5.69 18.42
N VAL A 166 -7.92 -4.44 18.54
CA VAL A 166 -8.42 -3.87 19.78
C VAL A 166 -9.92 -4.13 19.84
N PRO A 167 -10.46 -4.66 20.94
CA PRO A 167 -11.90 -4.82 21.10
C PRO A 167 -12.60 -3.47 20.92
N THR A 168 -13.48 -3.38 19.93
CA THR A 168 -14.28 -2.18 19.70
C THR A 168 -15.44 -2.16 20.71
N THR A 169 -15.17 -1.67 21.91
CA THR A 169 -16.21 -1.41 22.93
C THR A 169 -16.77 0.00 22.72
N GLY A 170 -17.69 0.15 21.75
CA GLY A 170 -18.28 1.46 21.43
C GLY A 170 -19.40 1.43 20.39
N GLN A 171 -20.10 2.57 20.26
CA GLN A 171 -21.33 2.75 19.45
C GLN A 171 -21.11 2.78 17.92
N LYS A 172 -19.87 2.84 17.43
CA LYS A 172 -19.55 2.81 15.99
C LYS A 172 -19.28 1.37 15.53
N GLN A 173 -20.27 0.50 15.66
CA GLN A 173 -20.12 -0.92 15.33
C GLN A 173 -20.04 -1.10 13.80
N ALA A 174 -21.06 -0.62 13.07
CA ALA A 174 -21.19 -0.85 11.64
C ALA A 174 -21.59 0.41 10.87
N VAL A 175 -21.15 0.49 9.61
CA VAL A 175 -21.55 1.51 8.64
C VAL A 175 -22.20 0.85 7.44
N THR A 176 -23.36 1.37 7.06
CA THR A 176 -24.04 0.98 5.82
C THR A 176 -23.61 1.92 4.69
N LEU A 177 -22.89 1.37 3.73
CA LEU A 177 -22.45 2.04 2.53
C LEU A 177 -23.48 1.87 1.40
N PRO A 178 -23.62 2.86 0.50
CA PRO A 178 -24.51 2.76 -0.65
C PRO A 178 -24.08 1.64 -1.62
N SER A 179 -24.93 1.30 -2.59
CA SER A 179 -24.50 0.43 -3.69
C SER A 179 -23.41 1.09 -4.53
N SER A 180 -22.52 0.30 -5.10
CA SER A 180 -21.48 0.74 -6.06
C SER A 180 -22.06 1.58 -7.20
N THR A 181 -23.22 1.18 -7.76
CA THR A 181 -23.96 1.95 -8.77
C THR A 181 -24.38 3.33 -8.26
N SER A 182 -24.82 3.43 -7.00
CA SER A 182 -25.19 4.71 -6.41
C SER A 182 -23.99 5.62 -6.21
N VAL A 183 -22.82 5.05 -5.85
CA VAL A 183 -21.55 5.79 -5.76
C VAL A 183 -21.20 6.37 -7.13
N LEU A 184 -21.15 5.54 -8.18
CA LEU A 184 -20.84 5.97 -9.54
C LEU A 184 -21.80 7.08 -10.01
N LYS A 185 -23.11 6.89 -9.81
CA LYS A 185 -24.13 7.89 -10.19
C LYS A 185 -23.91 9.23 -9.49
N ARG A 186 -23.57 9.22 -8.21
CA ARG A 186 -23.30 10.45 -7.43
C ARG A 186 -22.05 11.16 -7.93
N LEU A 187 -20.97 10.42 -8.24
CA LEU A 187 -19.75 11.00 -8.79
C LEU A 187 -20.01 11.65 -10.16
N LYS A 188 -20.73 10.98 -11.06
CA LYS A 188 -21.10 11.55 -12.36
C LYS A 188 -21.97 12.80 -12.22
N ALA A 189 -22.92 12.79 -11.29
CA ALA A 189 -23.76 13.95 -10.99
C ALA A 189 -22.97 15.13 -10.42
N ALA A 190 -21.88 14.87 -9.68
CA ALA A 190 -20.94 15.88 -9.20
C ALA A 190 -19.95 16.37 -10.27
N GLY A 191 -20.06 15.92 -11.54
CA GLY A 191 -19.24 16.40 -12.65
C GLY A 191 -17.96 15.60 -12.91
N TYR A 192 -17.74 14.48 -12.20
CA TYR A 192 -16.59 13.61 -12.47
C TYR A 192 -16.77 12.90 -13.82
N LYS A 193 -15.79 13.07 -14.71
CA LYS A 193 -15.78 12.44 -16.04
C LYS A 193 -15.69 10.92 -15.93
N ASP A 194 -16.64 10.24 -16.55
CA ASP A 194 -16.74 8.77 -16.62
C ASP A 194 -15.45 8.14 -17.14
N SER A 195 -14.87 8.70 -18.21
CA SER A 195 -13.62 8.23 -18.83
C SER A 195 -12.37 8.31 -17.94
N LYS A 196 -12.49 8.92 -16.76
CA LYS A 196 -11.42 9.03 -15.76
C LYS A 196 -11.70 8.20 -14.51
N ILE A 197 -12.90 7.65 -14.38
CA ILE A 197 -13.28 6.75 -13.29
C ILE A 197 -12.87 5.34 -13.72
N GLY A 198 -11.87 4.80 -13.03
CA GLY A 198 -11.53 3.38 -13.10
C GLY A 198 -12.28 2.60 -12.03
N SER A 199 -11.59 1.63 -11.43
CA SER A 199 -12.16 0.75 -10.41
C SER A 199 -12.77 1.50 -9.22
N ILE A 200 -13.91 1.00 -8.76
CA ILE A 200 -14.56 1.39 -7.50
C ILE A 200 -14.52 0.17 -6.59
N GLU A 201 -13.88 0.29 -5.43
CA GLU A 201 -13.61 -0.83 -4.53
C GLU A 201 -14.03 -0.50 -3.09
N LEU A 202 -14.67 -1.46 -2.42
CA LEU A 202 -14.89 -1.38 -0.97
C LEU A 202 -13.60 -1.69 -0.24
N GLY A 203 -13.26 -0.86 0.74
CA GLY A 203 -12.07 -1.04 1.53
C GLY A 203 -12.13 -0.28 2.84
N TYR A 204 -10.99 -0.28 3.53
CA TYR A 204 -10.82 0.43 4.79
C TYR A 204 -9.85 1.59 4.64
N GLU A 205 -10.25 2.74 5.15
CA GLU A 205 -9.35 3.86 5.37
C GLU A 205 -8.59 3.69 6.68
N TRP A 206 -7.26 3.66 6.58
CA TRP A 206 -6.36 3.71 7.72
C TRP A 206 -6.30 5.14 8.28
N SER A 207 -6.63 5.30 9.56
CA SER A 207 -6.52 6.60 10.24
C SER A 207 -6.02 6.43 11.67
N GLN A 208 -5.19 7.36 12.13
CA GLN A 208 -4.72 7.35 13.51
C GLN A 208 -5.87 7.71 14.46
N ASN A 209 -6.05 6.90 15.49
CA ASN A 209 -7.10 7.14 16.48
C ASN A 209 -6.85 8.46 17.23
N LYS A 210 -7.93 9.21 17.48
CA LYS A 210 -7.85 10.54 18.12
C LYS A 210 -7.42 10.49 19.57
N SER A 211 -7.74 9.41 20.28
CA SER A 211 -7.47 9.24 21.71
C SER A 211 -6.14 8.53 21.97
N SER A 212 -5.61 7.75 21.02
CA SER A 212 -4.34 7.05 21.15
C SER A 212 -3.56 7.00 19.84
N LYS A 213 -2.32 7.50 19.87
CA LYS A 213 -1.40 7.44 18.73
C LYS A 213 -0.94 6.03 18.38
N LEU A 214 -1.13 5.06 19.28
CA LEU A 214 -0.76 3.66 19.09
C LEU A 214 -1.88 2.84 18.45
N VAL A 215 -3.07 3.42 18.28
CA VAL A 215 -4.24 2.75 17.72
C VAL A 215 -4.54 3.32 16.33
N ILE A 216 -4.85 2.43 15.40
CA ILE A 216 -5.34 2.75 14.07
C ILE A 216 -6.79 2.33 13.99
N ASP A 217 -7.64 3.26 13.53
CA ASP A 217 -9.02 2.99 13.19
C ASP A 217 -9.12 2.72 11.69
N LEU A 218 -9.76 1.60 11.36
CA LEU A 218 -10.11 1.19 10.01
C LEU A 218 -11.58 1.53 9.77
N THR A 219 -11.82 2.52 8.91
CA THR A 219 -13.17 2.98 8.58
C THR A 219 -13.60 2.46 7.20
N PRO A 220 -14.72 1.72 7.09
CA PRO A 220 -15.24 1.29 5.80
C PRO A 220 -15.57 2.46 4.88
N THR A 221 -15.16 2.38 3.62
CA THR A 221 -15.53 3.35 2.58
C THR A 221 -15.38 2.76 1.18
N TYR A 222 -15.82 3.50 0.16
CA TYR A 222 -15.44 3.23 -1.22
C TYR A 222 -14.20 4.04 -1.61
N TYR A 223 -13.23 3.35 -2.18
CA TYR A 223 -12.14 3.94 -2.92
C TYR A 223 -12.46 3.94 -4.41
N VAL A 224 -12.15 5.04 -5.08
CA VAL A 224 -12.36 5.26 -6.50
C VAL A 224 -11.00 5.56 -7.12
N TYR A 225 -10.61 4.76 -8.10
CA TYR A 225 -9.42 5.04 -8.90
C TYR A 225 -9.77 6.12 -9.91
N TYR A 226 -9.39 7.36 -9.63
CA TYR A 226 -9.74 8.49 -10.48
C TYR A 226 -8.48 9.14 -11.04
N ASN A 227 -8.34 9.14 -12.37
CA ASN A 227 -7.25 9.81 -13.08
C ASN A 227 -5.85 9.39 -12.55
N GLY A 228 -5.65 8.10 -12.36
CA GLY A 228 -4.35 7.53 -11.95
C GLY A 228 -4.13 7.44 -10.44
N THR A 229 -5.08 7.87 -9.60
CA THR A 229 -4.90 7.87 -8.14
C THR A 229 -6.16 7.42 -7.41
N TRP A 230 -5.97 6.64 -6.34
CA TRP A 230 -7.04 6.23 -5.45
C TRP A 230 -7.49 7.39 -4.56
N ARG A 231 -8.80 7.60 -4.44
CA ARG A 231 -9.42 8.59 -3.55
C ARG A 231 -10.67 8.01 -2.91
N THR A 232 -11.00 8.43 -1.69
CA THR A 232 -12.29 8.04 -1.12
C THR A 232 -13.42 8.76 -1.83
N TYR A 233 -14.52 8.06 -2.10
CA TYR A 233 -15.67 8.68 -2.79
C TYR A 233 -16.24 9.86 -1.99
N THR A 234 -16.18 9.80 -0.66
CA THR A 234 -16.59 10.89 0.23
C THR A 234 -15.73 12.14 0.05
N SER A 235 -14.41 12.00 -0.01
CA SER A 235 -13.50 13.14 -0.24
C SER A 235 -13.74 13.81 -1.59
N MET A 236 -14.06 13.01 -2.61
CA MET A 236 -14.42 13.52 -3.94
C MET A 236 -15.71 14.34 -3.87
N LEU A 237 -16.75 13.82 -3.22
CA LEU A 237 -18.04 14.51 -3.12
C LEU A 237 -18.05 15.70 -2.15
N SER A 238 -17.15 15.75 -1.17
CA SER A 238 -17.05 16.88 -0.23
C SER A 238 -16.16 18.03 -0.73
N GLY A 239 -15.35 17.79 -1.75
CA GLY A 239 -14.51 18.79 -2.43
C GLY A 239 -15.10 19.30 -3.74
N SER A 240 -16.39 19.03 -3.97
CA SER A 240 -17.18 19.48 -5.13
C SER A 240 -17.93 20.77 -4.83
#